data_AF-A0A1Y2BRX2-F1
#
_entry.id   AF-A0A1Y2BRX2-F1
#
_cell.length_a   1.000
_cell.length_b   1.000
_cell.length_c   1.000
_cell.angle_alpha   90.00
_cell.angle_beta   90.00
_cell.angle_gamma   90.00
#
_symmetry.space_group_name_H-M   'P 1'
#
loop_
_entity.id
_entity.type
_entity.pdbx_description
1 polymer ?
#
loop_
_entity_poly.entity_id
_entity_poly.type
_entity_poly.pdbx_seq_one_letter_code
_entity_poly.pdbx_strand_id
1 'polypeptide(L)'
;MSDFANFNLEATVANYTSHTPVPFSRLLKGETLSPTVSDPSKLLLTYNGGPVISNVEITTIWFDSTAQFQSDLVDFYNFVASSDYMNIFLQYTTPTQSIGRGSVVGQYAETRPIKTSLDDVVDIQPYLRELYTTGKINPNQNSYYAIHLAYGVNVTMQGGQSCVEFGGYHNAVLVGDISNTLDFIYYGVIPQCYEIPTVNYLLDATSHELAEAISDPIPGHGWYNNVPGPLTGEIGDICVQQGTFLTDSNGRKWEAQKMWSNIDQTCTVGKSTSPQVTTVAPLDPQYVTYTDGAPILQNVEITPIFYGPVTIATEVVAYYKALVKSHYMDLLSEYNTSNPPQTIGYGTVNDPYFETNPVPNLEYNSTLASYLRRLVRHNIINPNANSYYPIHFSAGVSMTINGRPLCPDYCAASSFVFVGDISSTQYLYFSLIGDQAGDCAVGCGLSPDPFHNTQAFASQQMVNAITNEYFAWNNPDFDVGTVSGMSCVGIQTPLEGGFVVQKIWSNKLQKCVGPNIF
;
A
#
# COMPACT_ATOMS: atom_id res chain seq x y z
N MET A 1 31.86 -3.65 33.19
CA MET A 1 30.80 -2.67 32.84
C MET A 1 30.07 -3.25 31.66
N SER A 2 29.14 -4.11 32.01
CA SER A 2 28.35 -5.01 31.17
C SER A 2 26.93 -4.71 31.60
N ASP A 3 26.13 -4.19 30.67
CA ASP A 3 24.67 -4.04 30.68
C ASP A 3 24.30 -2.78 29.89
N PHE A 4 24.38 -2.89 28.56
CA PHE A 4 23.44 -2.19 27.69
C PHE A 4 22.69 -3.28 26.93
N ALA A 5 21.40 -3.36 27.26
CA ALA A 5 20.48 -4.42 26.91
C ALA A 5 20.34 -4.60 25.40
N ASN A 6 20.07 -5.84 25.02
CA ASN A 6 19.44 -6.21 23.76
C ASN A 6 18.20 -5.32 23.52
N PHE A 7 18.35 -4.28 22.72
CA PHE A 7 17.21 -3.70 22.02
C PHE A 7 16.89 -4.67 20.89
N ASN A 8 15.78 -5.40 21.02
CA ASN A 8 15.22 -6.15 19.92
C ASN A 8 14.91 -5.15 18.81
N LEU A 9 15.58 -5.28 17.67
CA LEU A 9 15.18 -4.60 16.44
C LEU A 9 13.85 -5.22 16.01
N GLU A 10 12.74 -4.54 16.27
CA GLU A 10 11.53 -4.76 15.49
C GLU A 10 11.78 -4.08 14.16
N ALA A 11 12.23 -4.88 13.20
CA ALA A 11 12.37 -4.41 11.84
C ALA A 11 10.96 -4.25 11.25
N THR A 12 10.76 -3.10 10.62
CA THR A 12 9.49 -2.63 10.07
C THR A 12 9.11 -3.52 8.89
N VAL A 13 8.36 -4.57 9.18
CA VAL A 13 7.77 -5.41 8.17
C VAL A 13 6.50 -4.69 7.70
N ALA A 14 6.59 -3.94 6.61
CA ALA A 14 5.41 -3.73 5.78
C ALA A 14 5.15 -5.05 5.05
N ASN A 15 4.64 -6.04 5.78
CA ASN A 15 4.01 -7.17 5.15
C ASN A 15 2.79 -6.57 4.45
N TYR A 16 2.89 -6.44 3.13
CA TYR A 16 1.72 -6.47 2.27
C TYR A 16 1.10 -7.85 2.48
N THR A 17 0.36 -8.03 3.57
CA THR A 17 -0.26 -9.31 3.90
C THR A 17 -1.26 -9.60 2.80
N SER A 18 -0.84 -10.53 1.95
CA SER A 18 -1.59 -11.32 0.99
C SER A 18 -2.96 -11.70 1.57
N HIS A 19 -4.02 -11.25 0.93
CA HIS A 19 -5.36 -11.76 1.16
C HIS A 19 -5.51 -13.07 0.39
N THR A 20 -5.65 -14.18 1.12
CA THR A 20 -6.07 -15.43 0.51
C THR A 20 -7.50 -15.26 -0.02
N PRO A 21 -7.77 -15.53 -1.31
CA PRO A 21 -9.15 -15.61 -1.81
C PRO A 21 -9.94 -16.62 -0.97
N VAL A 22 -11.17 -16.26 -0.58
CA VAL A 22 -12.04 -17.15 0.21
C VAL A 22 -12.35 -18.41 -0.63
N PRO A 23 -11.97 -19.63 -0.21
CA PRO A 23 -12.19 -20.83 -1.02
C PRO A 23 -13.67 -21.18 -1.15
N PHE A 24 -14.11 -21.52 -2.37
CA PHE A 24 -15.47 -21.98 -2.72
C PHE A 24 -15.99 -23.22 -1.93
N SER A 25 -15.18 -23.87 -1.09
CA SER A 25 -15.50 -25.17 -0.48
C SER A 25 -15.71 -25.19 1.04
N ARG A 26 -15.83 -24.05 1.73
CA ARG A 26 -16.07 -24.04 3.17
C ARG A 26 -17.33 -23.25 3.54
N LEU A 27 -18.45 -23.96 3.67
CA LEU A 27 -19.47 -23.85 4.74
C LEU A 27 -20.70 -24.71 4.39
N LEU A 28 -20.49 -26.03 4.27
CA LEU A 28 -21.59 -26.98 4.45
C LEU A 28 -21.87 -27.12 5.95
N LYS A 29 -22.66 -26.18 6.48
CA LYS A 29 -23.63 -26.36 7.58
C LYS A 29 -24.19 -25.00 7.95
N GLY A 30 -25.44 -24.76 7.57
CA GLY A 30 -26.19 -23.61 8.05
C GLY A 30 -26.35 -23.68 9.56
N GLU A 31 -25.68 -22.79 10.27
CA GLU A 31 -26.06 -22.41 11.62
C GLU A 31 -26.60 -20.98 11.57
N THR A 32 -27.91 -20.87 11.69
CA THR A 32 -28.60 -19.60 11.90
C THR A 32 -28.22 -19.05 13.26
N LEU A 33 -27.35 -18.04 13.30
CA LEU A 33 -27.12 -17.26 14.51
C LEU A 33 -28.28 -16.27 14.72
N SER A 34 -28.93 -16.40 15.88
CA SER A 34 -30.04 -15.56 16.33
C SER A 34 -29.53 -14.20 16.83
N PRO A 35 -30.26 -13.08 16.63
CA PRO A 35 -29.75 -11.75 16.94
C PRO A 35 -29.88 -11.47 18.45
N THR A 36 -28.77 -11.26 19.13
CA THR A 36 -28.77 -10.67 20.47
C THR A 36 -28.12 -9.30 20.44
N VAL A 37 -28.98 -8.29 20.56
CA VAL A 37 -28.83 -6.92 21.08
C VAL A 37 -27.45 -6.25 21.02
N SER A 38 -27.46 -5.10 20.35
CA SER A 38 -26.41 -4.13 20.07
C SER A 38 -25.59 -3.65 21.28
N ASP A 39 -24.27 -3.79 21.18
CA ASP A 39 -23.29 -2.94 21.85
C ASP A 39 -22.63 -2.02 20.79
N PRO A 40 -22.99 -0.73 20.72
CA PRO A 40 -22.35 0.24 19.83
C PRO A 40 -20.83 0.39 20.03
N SER A 41 -20.26 -0.17 21.11
CA SER A 41 -18.82 -0.15 21.35
C SER A 41 -18.04 -1.29 20.68
N LYS A 42 -18.71 -2.19 19.94
CA LYS A 42 -18.06 -3.25 19.16
C LYS A 42 -18.54 -3.23 17.71
N LEU A 43 -18.02 -2.29 16.93
CA LEU A 43 -18.07 -2.36 15.48
C LEU A 43 -17.32 -3.61 15.02
N LEU A 44 -17.87 -4.33 14.04
CA LEU A 44 -17.20 -5.52 13.50
C LEU A 44 -16.10 -5.10 12.52
N LEU A 45 -16.41 -4.22 11.57
CA LEU A 45 -15.41 -3.61 10.69
C LEU A 45 -14.87 -2.34 11.35
N THR A 46 -13.56 -2.19 11.32
CA THR A 46 -12.85 -0.98 11.74
C THR A 46 -12.21 -0.31 10.53
N TYR A 47 -12.07 1.01 10.61
CA TYR A 47 -11.38 1.78 9.57
C TYR A 47 -9.87 1.75 9.80
N ASN A 48 -9.13 1.25 8.82
CA ASN A 48 -7.68 1.06 8.90
C ASN A 48 -6.88 2.26 8.34
N GLY A 49 -7.54 3.39 8.01
CA GLY A 49 -6.88 4.65 7.63
C GLY A 49 -6.62 4.85 6.14
N GLY A 50 -6.92 3.85 5.31
CA GLY A 50 -6.80 3.88 3.86
C GLY A 50 -7.91 4.66 3.15
N PRO A 51 -7.85 4.79 1.82
CA PRO A 51 -8.86 5.52 1.06
C PRO A 51 -10.22 4.81 1.08
N VAL A 52 -11.29 5.57 0.80
CA VAL A 52 -12.59 5.06 0.33
C VAL A 52 -12.97 5.76 -0.97
N ILE A 53 -13.89 5.21 -1.76
CA ILE A 53 -14.39 5.88 -2.97
C ILE A 53 -15.63 6.71 -2.62
N SER A 54 -15.49 8.05 -2.64
CA SER A 54 -16.54 8.97 -2.17
C SER A 54 -17.78 8.99 -3.06
N ASN A 55 -17.60 9.17 -4.37
CA ASN A 55 -18.70 9.19 -5.33
C ASN A 55 -18.32 8.35 -6.54
N VAL A 56 -18.47 7.03 -6.44
CA VAL A 56 -17.91 6.10 -7.42
C VAL A 56 -18.26 6.46 -8.87
N GLU A 57 -17.21 6.59 -9.69
CA GLU A 57 -17.28 6.82 -11.12
C GLU A 57 -16.87 5.54 -11.84
N ILE A 58 -17.88 4.78 -12.28
CA ILE A 58 -17.69 3.44 -12.82
C ILE A 58 -17.37 3.56 -14.31
N THR A 59 -16.24 2.99 -14.72
CA THR A 59 -15.92 2.70 -16.12
C THR A 59 -15.88 1.20 -16.31
N THR A 60 -16.76 0.67 -17.17
CA THR A 60 -16.69 -0.76 -17.49
C THR A 60 -15.61 -1.02 -18.53
N ILE A 61 -14.80 -2.04 -18.31
CA ILE A 61 -13.80 -2.53 -19.25
C ILE A 61 -14.22 -3.93 -19.70
N TRP A 62 -14.54 -4.08 -20.99
CA TRP A 62 -14.84 -5.37 -21.60
C TRP A 62 -13.54 -5.98 -22.11
N PHE A 63 -12.97 -6.90 -21.34
CA PHE A 63 -11.72 -7.58 -21.67
C PHE A 63 -12.05 -8.73 -22.65
N ASP A 64 -12.07 -8.38 -23.93
CA ASP A 64 -12.78 -9.03 -25.05
C ASP A 64 -14.16 -8.40 -25.32
N SER A 65 -14.28 -7.79 -26.50
CA SER A 65 -15.54 -7.26 -27.04
C SER A 65 -16.70 -8.29 -27.11
N THR A 66 -16.42 -9.58 -27.02
CA THR A 66 -17.41 -10.67 -27.03
C THR A 66 -17.97 -11.01 -25.64
N ALA A 67 -17.52 -10.35 -24.57
CA ALA A 67 -18.09 -10.48 -23.24
C ALA A 67 -19.63 -10.35 -23.29
N GLN A 68 -20.34 -11.31 -22.69
CA GLN A 68 -21.80 -11.34 -22.74
C GLN A 68 -22.41 -10.32 -21.77
N PHE A 69 -23.70 -10.03 -21.93
CA PHE A 69 -24.49 -9.21 -21.00
C PHE A 69 -24.01 -7.77 -20.78
N GLN A 70 -23.21 -7.20 -21.69
CA GLN A 70 -22.66 -5.83 -21.53
C GLN A 70 -23.74 -4.79 -21.23
N SER A 71 -24.85 -4.82 -21.98
CA SER A 71 -25.98 -3.90 -21.76
C SER A 71 -26.65 -4.11 -20.40
N ASP A 72 -26.86 -5.37 -20.00
CA ASP A 72 -27.49 -5.68 -18.71
C ASP A 72 -26.62 -5.26 -17.53
N LEU A 73 -25.30 -5.43 -17.65
CA LEU A 73 -24.34 -5.02 -16.64
C LEU A 73 -24.23 -3.50 -16.54
N VAL A 74 -24.23 -2.78 -17.67
CA VAL A 74 -24.26 -1.31 -17.68
C VAL A 74 -25.54 -0.77 -17.06
N ASP A 75 -26.70 -1.34 -17.42
CA ASP A 75 -27.99 -1.00 -16.83
C ASP A 75 -27.97 -1.26 -15.31
N PHE A 76 -27.40 -2.39 -14.88
CA PHE A 76 -27.24 -2.71 -13.47
C PHE A 76 -26.35 -1.71 -12.74
N TYR A 77 -25.18 -1.36 -13.28
CA TYR A 77 -24.29 -0.36 -12.67
C TYR A 77 -24.96 1.00 -12.55
N ASN A 78 -25.66 1.45 -13.60
CA ASN A 78 -26.43 2.70 -13.57
C ASN A 78 -27.49 2.68 -12.46
N PHE A 79 -28.18 1.56 -12.30
CA PHE A 79 -29.16 1.38 -11.25
C PHE A 79 -28.51 1.33 -9.86
N VAL A 80 -27.61 0.38 -9.60
CA VAL A 80 -27.09 0.11 -8.26
C VAL A 80 -26.35 1.31 -7.69
N ALA A 81 -25.49 1.97 -8.48
CA ALA A 81 -24.68 3.12 -8.06
C ALA A 81 -25.50 4.38 -7.76
N SER A 82 -26.72 4.49 -8.32
CA SER A 82 -27.61 5.63 -8.10
C SER A 82 -28.79 5.34 -7.17
N SER A 83 -28.97 4.07 -6.77
CA SER A 83 -30.11 3.61 -5.98
C SER A 83 -29.92 3.75 -4.47
N ASP A 84 -30.93 3.35 -3.71
CA ASP A 84 -30.85 3.25 -2.25
C ASP A 84 -29.87 2.17 -1.78
N TYR A 85 -29.41 1.27 -2.64
CA TYR A 85 -28.32 0.33 -2.31
C TYR A 85 -27.13 1.05 -1.68
N MET A 86 -26.76 2.21 -2.26
CA MET A 86 -25.65 3.05 -1.81
C MET A 86 -25.82 3.64 -0.41
N ASN A 87 -27.04 3.69 0.13
CA ASN A 87 -27.29 4.31 1.44
C ASN A 87 -26.62 3.53 2.59
N ILE A 88 -26.29 2.25 2.39
CA ILE A 88 -25.54 1.49 3.41
C ILE A 88 -24.13 2.07 3.64
N PHE A 89 -23.51 2.65 2.60
CA PHE A 89 -22.14 3.19 2.69
C PHE A 89 -22.01 4.49 3.47
N LEU A 90 -23.13 5.15 3.79
CA LEU A 90 -23.14 6.35 4.65
C LEU A 90 -22.53 6.09 6.04
N GLN A 91 -22.55 4.85 6.52
CA GLN A 91 -21.93 4.47 7.79
C GLN A 91 -20.41 4.20 7.69
N TYR A 92 -19.89 4.10 6.47
CA TYR A 92 -18.48 3.82 6.17
C TYR A 92 -17.73 5.08 5.68
N THR A 93 -18.28 6.26 5.97
CA THR A 93 -17.59 7.54 5.81
C THR A 93 -16.38 7.61 6.75
N THR A 94 -15.27 8.17 6.27
CA THR A 94 -14.03 8.34 7.04
C THR A 94 -13.94 9.77 7.59
N PRO A 95 -12.95 10.11 8.46
CA PRO A 95 -12.74 11.48 8.91
C PRO A 95 -12.53 12.51 7.79
N THR A 96 -12.05 12.06 6.63
CA THR A 96 -11.65 12.92 5.51
C THR A 96 -12.52 12.73 4.26
N GLN A 97 -13.31 11.65 4.17
CA GLN A 97 -14.07 11.29 2.97
C GLN A 97 -15.48 10.81 3.31
N SER A 98 -16.50 11.45 2.74
CA SER A 98 -17.89 10.97 2.80
C SER A 98 -18.22 10.11 1.59
N ILE A 99 -18.95 9.02 1.81
CA ILE A 99 -19.40 8.13 0.73
C ILE A 99 -20.85 8.46 0.35
N GLY A 100 -21.09 8.66 -0.94
CA GLY A 100 -22.38 8.96 -1.52
C GLY A 100 -22.66 8.11 -2.76
N ARG A 101 -23.69 8.51 -3.51
CA ARG A 101 -24.07 7.84 -4.77
C ARG A 101 -23.01 8.08 -5.85
N GLY A 102 -22.96 7.15 -6.79
CA GLY A 102 -22.05 7.16 -7.93
C GLY A 102 -22.78 7.25 -9.27
N SER A 103 -22.02 7.02 -10.34
CA SER A 103 -22.51 7.01 -11.71
C SER A 103 -21.62 6.17 -12.63
N VAL A 104 -22.17 5.71 -13.75
CA VAL A 104 -21.38 5.15 -14.85
C VAL A 104 -20.92 6.30 -15.73
N VAL A 105 -19.61 6.46 -15.91
CA VAL A 105 -19.01 7.59 -16.64
C VAL A 105 -18.38 7.19 -17.97
N GLY A 106 -18.19 5.89 -18.21
CA GLY A 106 -17.56 5.41 -19.42
C GLY A 106 -17.65 3.90 -19.63
N GLN A 107 -17.29 3.48 -20.83
CA GLN A 107 -17.07 2.09 -21.18
C GLN A 107 -15.88 1.99 -22.13
N TYR A 108 -15.09 0.94 -22.01
CA TYR A 108 -13.98 0.63 -22.90
C TYR A 108 -14.05 -0.84 -23.29
N ALA A 109 -13.99 -1.14 -24.58
CA ALA A 109 -13.92 -2.52 -25.07
C ALA A 109 -12.52 -2.77 -25.63
N GLU A 110 -11.81 -3.75 -25.08
CA GLU A 110 -10.54 -4.20 -25.65
C GLU A 110 -10.83 -5.01 -26.93
N THR A 111 -10.12 -4.65 -27.99
CA THR A 111 -10.29 -5.20 -29.35
C THR A 111 -9.03 -5.89 -29.85
N ARG A 112 -7.91 -5.74 -29.14
CA ARG A 112 -6.69 -6.51 -29.39
C ARG A 112 -6.89 -7.98 -29.00
N PRO A 113 -6.16 -8.92 -29.61
CA PRO A 113 -6.16 -10.30 -29.16
C PRO A 113 -5.76 -10.39 -27.68
N ILE A 114 -6.67 -10.89 -26.84
CA ILE A 114 -6.42 -11.07 -25.42
C ILE A 114 -5.94 -12.49 -25.11
N LYS A 115 -5.16 -12.62 -24.03
CA LYS A 115 -4.85 -13.92 -23.43
C LYS A 115 -6.09 -14.45 -22.71
N THR A 116 -6.28 -15.77 -22.74
CA THR A 116 -7.39 -16.44 -22.04
C THR A 116 -7.02 -16.98 -20.66
N SER A 117 -5.73 -16.98 -20.32
CA SER A 117 -5.23 -17.26 -18.99
C SER A 117 -4.36 -16.08 -18.58
N LEU A 118 -4.82 -15.37 -17.57
CA LEU A 118 -4.26 -14.12 -17.09
C LEU A 118 -3.71 -14.32 -15.69
N ASP A 119 -2.74 -13.49 -15.32
CA ASP A 119 -2.35 -13.27 -13.93
C ASP A 119 -2.54 -11.79 -13.58
N ASP A 120 -3.02 -11.50 -12.37
CA ASP A 120 -3.31 -10.12 -11.95
C ASP A 120 -2.05 -9.23 -12.05
N VAL A 121 -0.93 -9.70 -11.51
CA VAL A 121 0.33 -8.93 -11.42
C VAL A 121 1.01 -8.85 -12.78
N VAL A 122 0.96 -9.93 -13.58
CA VAL A 122 1.68 -10.01 -14.87
C VAL A 122 0.87 -9.43 -16.03
N ASP A 123 -0.47 -9.49 -16.00
CA ASP A 123 -1.32 -9.10 -17.12
C ASP A 123 -2.27 -7.94 -16.81
N ILE A 124 -3.05 -8.01 -15.72
CA ILE A 124 -4.10 -7.01 -15.44
C ILE A 124 -3.52 -5.67 -15.01
N GLN A 125 -2.61 -5.67 -14.03
CA GLN A 125 -2.01 -4.44 -13.51
C GLN A 125 -1.21 -3.68 -14.60
N PRO A 126 -0.33 -4.33 -15.40
CA PRO A 126 0.35 -3.65 -16.50
C PRO A 126 -0.60 -3.13 -17.57
N TYR A 127 -1.69 -3.85 -17.84
CA TYR A 127 -2.73 -3.42 -18.79
C TYR A 127 -3.43 -2.13 -18.34
N LEU A 128 -3.84 -2.02 -17.07
CA LEU A 128 -4.43 -0.78 -16.54
C LEU A 128 -3.45 0.40 -16.59
N ARG A 129 -2.17 0.15 -16.28
CA ARG A 129 -1.10 1.15 -16.42
C ARG A 129 -0.88 1.56 -17.89
N GLU A 130 -0.98 0.63 -18.84
CA GLU A 130 -0.93 0.94 -20.27
C GLU A 130 -2.11 1.83 -20.68
N LEU A 131 -3.34 1.48 -20.28
CA LEU A 131 -4.51 2.29 -20.59
C LEU A 131 -4.40 3.71 -20.02
N TYR A 132 -3.85 3.85 -18.82
CA TYR A 132 -3.58 5.14 -18.20
C TYR A 132 -2.54 5.96 -18.98
N THR A 133 -1.36 5.38 -19.22
CA THR A 133 -0.24 6.07 -19.90
C THR A 133 -0.55 6.41 -21.36
N THR A 134 -1.41 5.64 -22.02
CA THR A 134 -1.87 5.90 -23.40
C THR A 134 -3.10 6.83 -23.46
N GLY A 135 -3.63 7.28 -22.31
CA GLY A 135 -4.78 8.16 -22.22
C GLY A 135 -6.11 7.52 -22.63
N LYS A 136 -6.18 6.18 -22.67
CA LYS A 136 -7.42 5.42 -22.93
C LYS A 136 -8.37 5.47 -21.74
N ILE A 137 -7.83 5.56 -20.54
CA ILE A 137 -8.58 5.86 -19.31
C ILE A 137 -7.99 7.10 -18.64
N ASN A 138 -8.83 7.85 -17.94
CA ASN A 138 -8.46 9.06 -17.22
C ASN A 138 -8.94 8.96 -15.77
N PRO A 139 -8.24 8.18 -14.92
CA PRO A 139 -8.65 7.95 -13.55
C PRO A 139 -8.63 9.25 -12.74
N ASN A 140 -9.40 9.26 -11.67
CA ASN A 140 -9.35 10.21 -10.57
C ASN A 140 -9.64 9.48 -9.24
N GLN A 141 -9.72 10.21 -8.12
CA GLN A 141 -9.92 9.61 -6.79
C GLN A 141 -11.24 8.84 -6.62
N ASN A 142 -12.23 9.09 -7.49
CA ASN A 142 -13.52 8.42 -7.50
C ASN A 142 -13.62 7.27 -8.52
N SER A 143 -12.60 7.08 -9.38
CA SER A 143 -12.70 6.13 -10.48
C SER A 143 -12.62 4.68 -9.99
N TYR A 144 -13.54 3.86 -10.51
CA TYR A 144 -13.53 2.40 -10.37
C TYR A 144 -13.65 1.75 -11.76
N TYR A 145 -12.70 0.88 -12.08
CA TYR A 145 -12.67 0.16 -13.35
C TYR A 145 -13.19 -1.26 -13.18
N ALA A 146 -14.42 -1.50 -13.63
CA ALA A 146 -15.04 -2.82 -13.61
C ALA A 146 -14.62 -3.63 -14.85
N ILE A 147 -13.65 -4.51 -14.71
CA ILE A 147 -13.14 -5.37 -15.77
C ILE A 147 -13.97 -6.65 -15.84
N HIS A 148 -14.77 -6.78 -16.90
CA HIS A 148 -15.57 -7.98 -17.17
C HIS A 148 -14.81 -8.87 -18.16
N LEU A 149 -14.54 -10.12 -17.76
CA LEU A 149 -13.88 -11.10 -18.62
C LEU A 149 -14.91 -11.99 -19.32
N ALA A 150 -14.71 -12.23 -20.62
CA ALA A 150 -15.56 -13.13 -21.40
C ALA A 150 -15.47 -14.59 -20.89
N TYR A 151 -16.50 -15.38 -21.21
CA TYR A 151 -16.50 -16.81 -20.88
C TYR A 151 -15.28 -17.54 -21.43
N GLY A 152 -14.65 -18.37 -20.60
CA GLY A 152 -13.43 -19.10 -20.95
C GLY A 152 -12.13 -18.33 -20.72
N VAL A 153 -12.21 -17.05 -20.32
CA VAL A 153 -11.07 -16.27 -19.83
C VAL A 153 -10.99 -16.41 -18.31
N ASN A 154 -9.84 -16.85 -17.81
CA ASN A 154 -9.56 -16.96 -16.37
C ASN A 154 -8.41 -16.04 -15.96
N VAL A 155 -8.39 -15.71 -14.68
CA VAL A 155 -7.33 -14.92 -14.04
C VAL A 155 -6.89 -15.60 -12.76
N THR A 156 -5.58 -15.64 -12.54
CA THR A 156 -4.97 -16.04 -11.27
C THR A 156 -4.65 -14.79 -10.45
N MET A 157 -5.00 -14.83 -9.16
CA MET A 157 -4.63 -13.81 -8.18
C MET A 157 -4.04 -14.52 -6.96
N GLN A 158 -2.79 -14.18 -6.61
CA GLN A 158 -2.07 -14.74 -5.46
C GLN A 158 -2.08 -16.28 -5.41
N GLY A 159 -1.97 -16.92 -6.58
CA GLY A 159 -1.99 -18.39 -6.72
C GLY A 159 -3.38 -19.01 -6.75
N GLY A 160 -4.44 -18.27 -6.43
CA GLY A 160 -5.82 -18.72 -6.58
C GLY A 160 -6.34 -18.50 -8.00
N GLN A 161 -7.13 -19.43 -8.53
CA GLN A 161 -7.70 -19.35 -9.87
C GLN A 161 -9.17 -18.93 -9.87
N SER A 162 -9.52 -17.94 -10.69
CA SER A 162 -10.90 -17.53 -10.90
C SER A 162 -11.77 -18.69 -11.41
N CYS A 163 -13.05 -18.70 -11.05
CA CYS A 163 -14.04 -19.71 -11.44
C CYS A 163 -13.79 -21.11 -10.87
N VAL A 164 -12.79 -21.22 -9.98
CA VAL A 164 -12.50 -22.40 -9.17
C VAL A 164 -12.49 -21.99 -7.70
N GLU A 165 -11.74 -20.94 -7.38
CA GLU A 165 -11.53 -20.47 -6.01
C GLU A 165 -12.35 -19.23 -5.70
N PHE A 166 -12.49 -18.30 -6.65
CA PHE A 166 -13.27 -17.06 -6.49
C PHE A 166 -14.09 -16.71 -7.74
N GLY A 167 -15.15 -15.91 -7.56
CA GLY A 167 -16.05 -15.44 -8.64
C GLY A 167 -15.77 -14.01 -9.12
N GLY A 168 -14.90 -13.30 -8.42
CA GLY A 168 -14.46 -11.94 -8.68
C GLY A 168 -13.38 -11.56 -7.66
N TYR A 169 -12.74 -10.42 -7.87
CA TYR A 169 -11.99 -9.70 -6.86
C TYR A 169 -11.94 -8.23 -7.22
N HIS A 170 -11.62 -7.38 -6.25
CA HIS A 170 -11.20 -6.02 -6.48
C HIS A 170 -9.79 -5.79 -5.91
N ASN A 171 -9.09 -4.83 -6.47
CA ASN A 171 -7.72 -4.51 -6.08
C ASN A 171 -7.35 -3.09 -6.53
N ALA A 172 -6.14 -2.67 -6.19
CA ALA A 172 -5.53 -1.43 -6.59
C ALA A 172 -4.19 -1.67 -7.28
N VAL A 173 -3.93 -0.93 -8.36
CA VAL A 173 -2.61 -0.90 -9.00
C VAL A 173 -1.94 0.44 -8.74
N LEU A 174 -0.70 0.41 -8.26
CA LEU A 174 0.10 1.63 -8.10
C LEU A 174 0.23 2.32 -9.46
N VAL A 175 -0.01 3.62 -9.47
CA VAL A 175 0.34 4.53 -10.58
C VAL A 175 1.06 5.78 -10.08
N GLY A 176 1.21 5.97 -8.76
CA GLY A 176 1.92 7.11 -8.19
C GLY A 176 3.38 7.23 -8.64
N ASP A 177 4.01 6.13 -9.05
CA ASP A 177 5.35 6.17 -9.66
C ASP A 177 5.37 6.78 -11.08
N ILE A 178 4.22 6.88 -11.74
CA ILE A 178 4.04 7.44 -13.10
C ILE A 178 2.97 8.54 -13.17
N SER A 179 2.44 8.98 -12.03
CA SER A 179 1.33 9.94 -11.91
C SER A 179 1.62 10.97 -10.82
N ASN A 180 1.38 12.24 -11.12
CA ASN A 180 1.55 13.32 -10.14
C ASN A 180 0.28 13.59 -9.30
N THR A 181 -0.85 13.00 -9.67
CA THR A 181 -2.17 13.35 -9.09
C THR A 181 -2.88 12.17 -8.46
N LEU A 182 -2.41 10.95 -8.67
CA LEU A 182 -3.04 9.72 -8.21
C LEU A 182 -2.01 8.70 -7.78
N ASP A 183 -2.33 8.00 -6.71
CA ASP A 183 -1.47 6.95 -6.17
C ASP A 183 -1.83 5.59 -6.75
N PHE A 184 -3.12 5.35 -6.94
CA PHE A 184 -3.66 4.06 -7.35
C PHE A 184 -4.77 4.22 -8.39
N ILE A 185 -4.92 3.20 -9.23
CA ILE A 185 -6.15 2.93 -9.98
C ILE A 185 -6.87 1.79 -9.27
N TYR A 186 -8.14 1.99 -8.93
CA TYR A 186 -8.99 0.98 -8.31
C TYR A 186 -9.78 0.21 -9.36
N TYR A 187 -9.80 -1.11 -9.27
CA TYR A 187 -10.44 -1.96 -10.26
C TYR A 187 -11.06 -3.20 -9.63
N GLY A 188 -12.05 -3.77 -10.32
CA GLY A 188 -12.57 -5.10 -10.05
C GLY A 188 -12.42 -5.98 -11.28
N VAL A 189 -12.19 -7.28 -11.10
CA VAL A 189 -12.14 -8.26 -12.18
C VAL A 189 -13.22 -9.29 -11.95
N ILE A 190 -14.21 -9.31 -12.84
CA ILE A 190 -15.40 -10.15 -12.76
C ILE A 190 -15.40 -11.12 -13.97
N PRO A 191 -14.93 -12.36 -13.78
CA PRO A 191 -14.95 -13.37 -14.83
C PRO A 191 -16.33 -14.01 -15.01
N GLN A 192 -16.68 -14.27 -16.27
CA GLN A 192 -17.82 -15.14 -16.57
C GLN A 192 -17.46 -16.62 -16.35
N CYS A 193 -17.77 -17.14 -15.16
CA CYS A 193 -17.39 -18.49 -14.75
C CYS A 193 -18.21 -19.63 -15.34
N TYR A 194 -19.41 -19.34 -15.84
CA TYR A 194 -20.28 -20.35 -16.42
C TYR A 194 -20.96 -19.82 -17.68
N GLU A 195 -21.28 -20.72 -18.63
CA GLU A 195 -22.26 -20.46 -19.67
C GLU A 195 -23.64 -20.37 -19.02
N ILE A 196 -23.99 -19.17 -18.56
CA ILE A 196 -25.25 -18.90 -17.86
C ILE A 196 -26.33 -18.42 -18.82
N PRO A 197 -27.58 -18.88 -18.68
CA PRO A 197 -28.70 -18.35 -19.45
C PRO A 197 -29.17 -16.96 -18.96
N THR A 198 -28.71 -16.51 -17.79
CA THR A 198 -29.13 -15.24 -17.16
C THR A 198 -27.95 -14.52 -16.53
N VAL A 199 -28.01 -13.19 -16.47
CA VAL A 199 -26.93 -12.32 -15.96
C VAL A 199 -26.74 -12.39 -14.44
N ASN A 200 -27.70 -12.95 -13.69
CA ASN A 200 -27.79 -12.90 -12.23
C ASN A 200 -26.51 -13.21 -11.46
N TYR A 201 -25.77 -14.26 -11.83
CA TYR A 201 -24.51 -14.62 -11.19
C TYR A 201 -23.46 -13.49 -11.30
N LEU A 202 -23.39 -12.86 -12.47
CA LEU A 202 -22.49 -11.73 -12.68
C LEU A 202 -22.94 -10.51 -11.87
N LEU A 203 -24.25 -10.31 -11.67
CA LEU A 203 -24.76 -9.19 -10.87
C LEU A 203 -24.38 -9.31 -9.38
N ASP A 204 -24.44 -10.52 -8.82
CA ASP A 204 -24.06 -10.79 -7.43
C ASP A 204 -22.57 -10.44 -7.21
N ALA A 205 -21.67 -11.04 -8.00
CA ALA A 205 -20.24 -10.73 -7.98
C ALA A 205 -19.96 -9.25 -8.26
N THR A 206 -20.66 -8.66 -9.24
CA THR A 206 -20.52 -7.23 -9.57
C THR A 206 -20.86 -6.34 -8.37
N SER A 207 -21.95 -6.63 -7.66
CA SER A 207 -22.34 -5.85 -6.49
C SER A 207 -21.40 -6.05 -5.29
N HIS A 208 -20.86 -7.26 -5.14
CA HIS A 208 -19.83 -7.59 -4.16
C HIS A 208 -18.57 -6.74 -4.41
N GLU A 209 -17.94 -6.89 -5.57
CA GLU A 209 -16.68 -6.20 -5.88
C GLU A 209 -16.83 -4.68 -5.91
N LEU A 210 -17.99 -4.17 -6.34
CA LEU A 210 -18.28 -2.75 -6.30
C LEU A 210 -18.37 -2.24 -4.86
N ALA A 211 -19.08 -2.96 -3.99
CA ALA A 211 -19.29 -2.54 -2.60
C ALA A 211 -17.99 -2.50 -1.81
N GLU A 212 -17.15 -3.52 -1.99
CA GLU A 212 -15.86 -3.60 -1.32
C GLU A 212 -14.89 -2.56 -1.87
N ALA A 213 -14.78 -2.40 -3.18
CA ALA A 213 -13.96 -1.33 -3.76
C ALA A 213 -14.39 0.07 -3.29
N ILE A 214 -15.67 0.28 -2.94
CA ILE A 214 -16.13 1.56 -2.39
C ILE A 214 -15.66 1.76 -0.94
N SER A 215 -15.78 0.74 -0.09
CA SER A 215 -15.45 0.82 1.34
C SER A 215 -13.98 0.57 1.67
N ASP A 216 -13.27 -0.10 0.77
CA ASP A 216 -11.89 -0.55 0.90
C ASP A 216 -11.23 -0.77 -0.49
N PRO A 217 -11.04 0.28 -1.30
CA PRO A 217 -10.43 0.17 -2.63
C PRO A 217 -9.01 -0.44 -2.66
N ILE A 218 -8.33 -0.55 -1.51
CA ILE A 218 -7.02 -1.20 -1.38
C ILE A 218 -7.17 -2.28 -0.30
N PRO A 219 -7.48 -3.54 -0.66
CA PRO A 219 -7.94 -4.56 0.28
C PRO A 219 -7.19 -4.58 1.61
N GLY A 220 -7.94 -4.46 2.70
CA GLY A 220 -7.47 -4.42 4.09
C GLY A 220 -7.09 -3.04 4.63
N HIS A 221 -7.13 -1.96 3.83
CA HIS A 221 -6.70 -0.63 4.27
C HIS A 221 -7.85 0.31 4.60
N GLY A 222 -9.03 0.10 4.03
CA GLY A 222 -10.26 0.83 4.30
C GLY A 222 -11.01 0.25 5.48
N TRP A 223 -12.27 -0.13 5.27
CA TRP A 223 -13.10 -0.76 6.30
C TRP A 223 -12.98 -2.28 6.23
N TYR A 224 -12.38 -2.87 7.27
CA TYR A 224 -12.04 -4.29 7.28
C TYR A 224 -12.18 -4.88 8.69
N ASN A 225 -12.46 -6.19 8.79
CA ASN A 225 -12.36 -6.93 10.05
C ASN A 225 -11.13 -7.84 10.06
N ASN A 226 -10.12 -7.45 10.84
CA ASN A 226 -8.86 -8.19 11.02
C ASN A 226 -8.96 -9.35 12.04
N VAL A 227 -10.09 -9.53 12.72
CA VAL A 227 -10.25 -10.58 13.73
C VAL A 227 -10.39 -11.94 13.05
N PRO A 228 -9.49 -12.91 13.30
CA PRO A 228 -9.56 -14.23 12.67
C PRO A 228 -10.87 -14.96 13.02
N GLY A 229 -11.58 -15.45 12.00
CA GLY A 229 -12.84 -16.15 12.18
C GLY A 229 -13.71 -16.15 10.92
N PRO A 230 -14.96 -16.64 11.01
CA PRO A 230 -15.88 -16.68 9.87
C PRO A 230 -16.39 -15.29 9.44
N LEU A 231 -16.07 -14.24 10.19
CA LEU A 231 -16.45 -12.86 9.93
C LEU A 231 -15.24 -11.98 9.57
N THR A 232 -14.05 -12.58 9.37
CA THR A 232 -12.88 -11.86 8.84
C THR A 232 -13.16 -11.45 7.40
N GLY A 233 -12.75 -10.25 7.00
CA GLY A 233 -12.89 -9.78 5.63
C GLY A 233 -13.55 -8.42 5.52
N GLU A 234 -13.90 -8.10 4.28
CA GLU A 234 -14.54 -6.86 3.86
C GLU A 234 -16.07 -6.93 4.01
N ILE A 235 -16.75 -5.84 3.65
CA ILE A 235 -18.21 -5.71 3.82
C ILE A 235 -19.00 -6.76 3.01
N GLY A 236 -18.46 -7.18 1.85
CA GLY A 236 -19.04 -8.19 0.98
C GLY A 236 -18.71 -9.61 1.43
N ASP A 237 -17.47 -9.88 1.81
CA ASP A 237 -16.97 -11.16 2.33
C ASP A 237 -17.87 -11.73 3.44
N ILE A 238 -18.20 -10.88 4.41
CA ILE A 238 -19.03 -11.25 5.56
C ILE A 238 -20.44 -11.71 5.14
N CYS A 239 -20.89 -11.26 3.97
CA CYS A 239 -22.23 -11.48 3.44
C CYS A 239 -22.29 -12.34 2.17
N VAL A 240 -21.21 -13.07 1.87
CA VAL A 240 -21.14 -14.01 0.76
C VAL A 240 -22.36 -14.93 0.73
N GLN A 241 -22.92 -15.15 -0.47
CA GLN A 241 -24.12 -15.93 -0.75
C GLN A 241 -25.44 -15.38 -0.16
N GLN A 242 -25.45 -14.14 0.33
CA GLN A 242 -26.67 -13.50 0.82
C GLN A 242 -27.25 -12.51 -0.21
N GLY A 243 -27.78 -13.05 -1.30
CA GLY A 243 -28.43 -12.24 -2.35
C GLY A 243 -29.80 -11.67 -1.97
N THR A 244 -30.22 -10.66 -2.71
CA THR A 244 -31.58 -10.11 -2.70
C THR A 244 -31.95 -9.52 -4.05
N PHE A 245 -33.23 -9.19 -4.25
CA PHE A 245 -33.69 -8.53 -5.46
C PHE A 245 -34.07 -7.08 -5.16
N LEU A 246 -33.39 -6.16 -5.82
CA LEU A 246 -33.73 -4.75 -5.86
C LEU A 246 -34.61 -4.50 -7.08
N THR A 247 -35.51 -3.51 -7.00
CA THR A 247 -36.40 -3.16 -8.11
C THR A 247 -36.11 -1.74 -8.55
N ASP A 248 -35.86 -1.54 -9.84
CA ASP A 248 -35.64 -0.21 -10.39
C ASP A 248 -36.96 0.55 -10.64
N SER A 249 -36.84 1.82 -11.04
CA SER A 249 -37.99 2.68 -11.32
C SER A 249 -38.91 2.17 -12.44
N ASN A 250 -38.42 1.28 -13.30
CA ASN A 250 -39.18 0.66 -14.40
C ASN A 250 -39.79 -0.70 -13.98
N GLY A 251 -39.61 -1.12 -12.73
CA GLY A 251 -40.10 -2.40 -12.22
C GLY A 251 -39.22 -3.60 -12.58
N ARG A 252 -38.05 -3.40 -13.18
CA ARG A 252 -37.10 -4.48 -13.46
C ARG A 252 -36.41 -4.88 -12.17
N LYS A 253 -36.28 -6.19 -11.97
CA LYS A 253 -35.63 -6.76 -10.79
C LYS A 253 -34.17 -7.06 -11.09
N TRP A 254 -33.31 -6.63 -10.18
CA TRP A 254 -31.87 -6.79 -10.24
C TRP A 254 -31.42 -7.60 -9.02
N GLU A 255 -30.70 -8.68 -9.25
CA GLU A 255 -30.04 -9.41 -8.16
C GLU A 255 -28.85 -8.60 -7.66
N ALA A 256 -28.68 -8.51 -6.35
CA ALA A 256 -27.53 -7.87 -5.72
C ALA A 256 -27.24 -8.57 -4.39
N GLN A 257 -25.97 -8.63 -4.03
CA GLN A 257 -25.54 -9.15 -2.74
C GLN A 257 -25.89 -8.14 -1.63
N LYS A 258 -26.34 -8.65 -0.49
CA LYS A 258 -26.41 -7.87 0.74
C LYS A 258 -24.99 -7.56 1.24
N MET A 259 -24.88 -6.44 1.92
CA MET A 259 -23.65 -5.94 2.52
C MET A 259 -23.77 -5.91 4.03
N TRP A 260 -22.66 -6.11 4.74
CA TRP A 260 -22.67 -6.03 6.20
C TRP A 260 -23.00 -4.60 6.63
N SER A 261 -23.86 -4.45 7.63
CA SER A 261 -24.15 -3.18 8.29
C SER A 261 -23.56 -3.22 9.69
N ASN A 262 -22.55 -2.39 9.95
CA ASN A 262 -22.03 -2.17 11.30
C ASN A 262 -23.10 -1.62 12.25
N ILE A 263 -24.05 -0.82 11.76
CA ILE A 263 -25.16 -0.28 12.56
C ILE A 263 -26.15 -1.38 12.94
N ASP A 264 -26.59 -2.16 11.95
CA ASP A 264 -27.65 -3.15 12.15
C ASP A 264 -27.10 -4.51 12.61
N GLN A 265 -25.77 -4.69 12.56
CA GLN A 265 -25.06 -5.93 12.89
C GLN A 265 -25.60 -7.13 12.10
N THR A 266 -25.90 -6.92 10.81
CA THR A 266 -26.45 -7.93 9.92
C THR A 266 -26.22 -7.59 8.44
N CYS A 267 -26.30 -8.59 7.58
CA CYS A 267 -26.27 -8.41 6.13
C CYS A 267 -27.60 -7.83 5.63
N THR A 268 -27.55 -6.67 4.97
CA THR A 268 -28.73 -5.95 4.50
C THR A 268 -28.47 -5.21 3.19
N VAL A 269 -29.51 -4.57 2.63
CA VAL A 269 -29.41 -3.63 1.53
C VAL A 269 -30.13 -2.34 1.89
N GLY A 270 -29.57 -1.21 1.47
CA GLY A 270 -30.27 0.07 1.42
C GLY A 270 -30.84 0.64 2.72
N LYS A 271 -30.13 0.49 3.85
CA LYS A 271 -30.34 1.34 5.02
C LYS A 271 -29.02 1.82 5.66
N SER A 272 -28.85 3.14 5.68
CA SER A 272 -28.77 3.90 6.95
C SER A 272 -29.31 5.34 6.72
N THR A 273 -30.12 5.85 7.66
CA THR A 273 -30.74 7.20 7.60
C THR A 273 -30.02 8.23 8.49
N SER A 274 -28.80 7.95 8.93
CA SER A 274 -27.90 8.93 9.54
C SER A 274 -26.46 8.44 9.38
N PRO A 275 -25.47 9.31 9.08
CA PRO A 275 -24.08 8.93 9.20
C PRO A 275 -23.82 8.42 10.62
N GLN A 276 -23.17 7.26 10.74
CA GLN A 276 -22.38 7.01 11.95
C GLN A 276 -21.27 8.06 11.88
N VAL A 277 -21.43 9.15 12.63
CA VAL A 277 -20.26 9.86 13.10
C VAL A 277 -19.65 8.88 14.09
N THR A 278 -18.80 7.98 13.59
CA THR A 278 -17.80 7.40 14.47
C THR A 278 -17.10 8.60 15.06
N THR A 279 -17.28 8.81 16.36
CA THR A 279 -16.33 9.57 17.13
C THR A 279 -15.06 8.72 17.11
N VAL A 280 -14.38 8.69 15.97
CA VAL A 280 -12.96 8.41 15.95
C VAL A 280 -12.40 9.41 16.94
N ALA A 281 -11.53 8.95 17.84
CA ALA A 281 -10.71 9.87 18.61
C ALA A 281 -10.25 10.98 17.65
N PRO A 282 -10.40 12.27 17.99
CA PRO A 282 -10.00 13.34 17.09
C PRO A 282 -8.64 12.98 16.51
N LEU A 283 -8.50 13.03 15.17
CA LEU A 283 -7.23 12.77 14.48
C LEU A 283 -6.13 13.37 15.32
N ASP A 284 -5.23 12.54 15.85
CA ASP A 284 -4.19 13.04 16.73
C ASP A 284 -3.43 14.10 15.94
N PRO A 285 -3.50 15.39 16.35
CA PRO A 285 -2.84 16.46 15.62
C PRO A 285 -1.32 16.23 15.51
N GLN A 286 -0.76 15.24 16.23
CA GLN A 286 0.63 14.80 16.13
C GLN A 286 0.75 13.27 16.08
N TYR A 287 0.28 12.66 14.99
CA TYR A 287 0.47 11.22 14.76
C TYR A 287 1.95 10.78 14.88
N VAL A 288 2.91 11.63 14.49
CA VAL A 288 4.32 11.43 14.83
C VAL A 288 4.76 12.49 15.83
N THR A 289 5.32 12.09 16.95
CA THR A 289 5.75 13.00 18.04
C THR A 289 7.26 13.09 18.13
N TYR A 290 7.77 14.22 18.62
CA TYR A 290 9.20 14.42 18.87
C TYR A 290 9.55 14.09 20.32
N THR A 291 10.58 13.27 20.50
CA THR A 291 11.21 13.05 21.81
C THR A 291 12.21 14.16 22.09
N ASP A 292 11.90 14.99 23.09
CA ASP A 292 12.71 16.15 23.48
C ASP A 292 14.19 15.83 23.66
N GLY A 293 15.06 16.61 23.01
CA GLY A 293 16.51 16.50 23.13
C GLY A 293 17.20 15.58 22.14
N ALA A 294 16.45 14.81 21.35
CA ALA A 294 17.01 13.85 20.41
C ALA A 294 17.60 14.52 19.13
N PRO A 295 18.78 14.07 18.66
CA PRO A 295 19.41 14.66 17.48
C PRO A 295 18.70 14.21 16.18
N ILE A 296 18.71 15.09 15.17
CA ILE A 296 18.29 14.79 13.79
C ILE A 296 19.43 15.11 12.82
N LEU A 297 19.42 14.56 11.60
CA LEU A 297 20.39 14.93 10.57
C LEU A 297 19.94 16.23 9.89
N GLN A 298 20.63 17.34 10.14
CA GLN A 298 20.23 18.66 9.65
C GLN A 298 20.55 18.86 8.17
N ASN A 299 21.72 18.40 7.71
CA ASN A 299 22.10 18.46 6.29
C ASN A 299 22.69 17.12 5.89
N VAL A 300 21.85 16.15 5.54
CA VAL A 300 22.27 14.76 5.34
C VAL A 300 23.45 14.64 4.36
N GLU A 301 24.48 13.89 4.75
CA GLU A 301 25.65 13.59 3.94
C GLU A 301 25.63 12.11 3.57
N ILE A 302 25.15 11.79 2.38
CA ILE A 302 24.97 10.42 1.92
C ILE A 302 26.28 9.87 1.38
N THR A 303 26.74 8.73 1.90
CA THR A 303 27.85 7.96 1.33
C THR A 303 27.35 6.54 1.02
N PRO A 304 26.90 6.28 -0.22
CA PRO A 304 26.39 4.96 -0.59
C PRO A 304 27.47 3.89 -0.46
N ILE A 305 27.09 2.74 0.10
CA ILE A 305 27.93 1.55 0.13
C ILE A 305 27.29 0.51 -0.77
N PHE A 306 27.97 0.13 -1.84
CA PHE A 306 27.55 -0.95 -2.72
C PHE A 306 28.24 -2.24 -2.28
N TYR A 307 27.46 -3.19 -1.76
CA TYR A 307 27.97 -4.43 -1.20
C TYR A 307 27.84 -5.56 -2.22
N GLY A 308 28.94 -5.86 -2.92
CA GLY A 308 28.96 -6.72 -4.10
C GLY A 308 28.70 -5.98 -5.43
N PRO A 309 28.61 -6.70 -6.56
CA PRO A 309 28.43 -6.11 -7.89
C PRO A 309 27.00 -5.58 -8.12
N VAL A 310 26.66 -4.44 -7.51
CA VAL A 310 25.37 -3.76 -7.71
C VAL A 310 25.35 -3.10 -9.09
N THR A 311 24.55 -3.64 -10.01
CA THR A 311 24.52 -3.22 -11.42
C THR A 311 23.96 -1.81 -11.63
N ILE A 312 23.04 -1.38 -10.75
CA ILE A 312 22.37 -0.07 -10.79
C ILE A 312 23.11 1.02 -9.99
N ALA A 313 24.36 0.79 -9.60
CA ALA A 313 25.08 1.68 -8.67
C ALA A 313 25.21 3.12 -9.20
N THR A 314 25.40 3.30 -10.50
CA THR A 314 25.54 4.63 -11.11
C THR A 314 24.23 5.40 -11.04
N GLU A 315 23.13 4.72 -11.34
CA GLU A 315 21.77 5.23 -11.32
C GLU A 315 21.34 5.58 -9.89
N VAL A 316 21.68 4.75 -8.91
CA VAL A 316 21.43 5.02 -7.48
C VAL A 316 22.19 6.25 -7.00
N VAL A 317 23.46 6.46 -7.40
CA VAL A 317 24.20 7.68 -7.04
C VAL A 317 23.58 8.91 -7.71
N ALA A 318 23.16 8.82 -8.97
CA ALA A 318 22.46 9.90 -9.65
C ALA A 318 21.14 10.26 -8.95
N TYR A 319 20.40 9.23 -8.53
CA TYR A 319 19.17 9.37 -7.75
C TYR A 319 19.41 10.13 -6.44
N TYR A 320 20.37 9.70 -5.60
CA TYR A 320 20.64 10.39 -4.34
C TYR A 320 21.03 11.86 -4.55
N LYS A 321 21.78 12.17 -5.63
CA LYS A 321 22.16 13.55 -5.96
C LYS A 321 20.96 14.42 -6.29
N ALA A 322 19.97 13.87 -6.99
CA ALA A 322 18.71 14.56 -7.25
C ALA A 322 17.87 14.69 -5.96
N LEU A 323 17.73 13.60 -5.21
CA LEU A 323 16.91 13.52 -4.00
C LEU A 323 17.27 14.60 -2.97
N VAL A 324 18.55 14.69 -2.58
CA VAL A 324 18.99 15.59 -1.51
C VAL A 324 18.93 17.08 -1.87
N LYS A 325 18.67 17.40 -3.15
CA LYS A 325 18.53 18.78 -3.67
C LYS A 325 17.11 19.13 -4.11
N SER A 326 16.19 18.18 -3.99
CA SER A 326 14.82 18.33 -4.47
C SER A 326 13.87 18.94 -3.43
N HIS A 327 12.70 19.37 -3.90
CA HIS A 327 11.59 19.81 -3.05
C HIS A 327 11.08 18.73 -2.07
N TYR A 328 11.48 17.47 -2.23
CA TYR A 328 11.22 16.43 -1.25
C TYR A 328 11.85 16.76 0.11
N MET A 329 13.03 17.40 0.12
CA MET A 329 13.67 17.84 1.36
C MET A 329 12.93 18.98 2.04
N ASP A 330 12.22 19.82 1.27
CA ASP A 330 11.46 20.94 1.83
C ASP A 330 10.25 20.45 2.65
N LEU A 331 9.69 19.29 2.28
CA LEU A 331 8.62 18.64 3.06
C LEU A 331 9.06 18.32 4.49
N LEU A 332 10.35 17.98 4.67
CA LEU A 332 10.89 17.60 5.97
C LEU A 332 11.07 18.79 6.92
N SER A 333 10.90 20.03 6.45
CA SER A 333 10.91 21.21 7.32
C SER A 333 9.81 21.21 8.38
N GLU A 334 8.74 20.43 8.17
CA GLU A 334 7.71 20.16 9.18
C GLU A 334 8.28 19.50 10.44
N TYR A 335 9.38 18.76 10.29
CA TYR A 335 10.04 18.00 11.36
C TYR A 335 11.26 18.71 11.95
N ASN A 336 11.38 20.02 11.72
CA ASN A 336 12.32 20.88 12.44
C ASN A 336 11.99 20.87 13.95
N THR A 337 13.02 20.87 14.79
CA THR A 337 12.85 20.84 16.25
C THR A 337 13.13 22.21 16.85
N SER A 338 12.46 22.53 17.96
CA SER A 338 12.66 23.79 18.69
C SER A 338 13.58 23.64 19.90
N ASN A 339 13.68 22.44 20.48
CA ASN A 339 14.51 22.16 21.64
C ASN A 339 15.20 20.76 21.56
N PRO A 340 16.48 20.69 21.17
CA PRO A 340 17.30 21.80 20.67
C PRO A 340 16.77 22.33 19.32
N PRO A 341 17.09 23.58 18.95
CA PRO A 341 16.77 24.08 17.62
C PRO A 341 17.59 23.33 16.58
N GLN A 342 16.92 22.59 15.69
CA GLN A 342 17.55 21.86 14.59
C GLN A 342 16.73 22.08 13.32
N THR A 343 17.42 22.35 12.21
CA THR A 343 16.78 22.64 10.92
C THR A 343 17.22 21.62 9.89
N ILE A 344 16.26 20.88 9.33
CA ILE A 344 16.47 20.00 8.20
C ILE A 344 16.54 20.86 6.93
N GLY A 345 17.61 20.69 6.17
CA GLY A 345 17.87 21.36 4.90
C GLY A 345 18.40 20.38 3.85
N TYR A 346 18.81 20.92 2.71
CA TYR A 346 19.36 20.13 1.61
C TYR A 346 20.65 19.39 1.99
N GLY A 347 20.84 18.21 1.44
CA GLY A 347 22.00 17.36 1.73
C GLY A 347 23.08 17.38 0.65
N THR A 348 24.05 16.49 0.78
CA THR A 348 25.11 16.20 -0.20
C THR A 348 25.32 14.71 -0.39
N VAL A 349 25.95 14.32 -1.50
CA VAL A 349 26.32 12.93 -1.78
C VAL A 349 27.83 12.87 -1.99
N ASN A 350 28.50 12.06 -1.19
CA ASN A 350 29.93 11.77 -1.28
C ASN A 350 30.20 10.66 -2.31
N ASP A 351 31.48 10.45 -2.63
CA ASP A 351 31.87 9.31 -3.47
C ASP A 351 31.46 7.99 -2.81
N PRO A 352 30.86 7.05 -3.57
CA PRO A 352 30.42 5.77 -3.02
C PRO A 352 31.60 4.86 -2.68
N TYR A 353 31.40 3.98 -1.71
CA TYR A 353 32.31 2.88 -1.42
C TYR A 353 31.79 1.58 -2.05
N PHE A 354 32.66 0.86 -2.76
CA PHE A 354 32.36 -0.44 -3.35
C PHE A 354 33.07 -1.55 -2.58
N GLU A 355 32.31 -2.43 -1.92
CA GLU A 355 32.86 -3.64 -1.32
C GLU A 355 32.94 -4.74 -2.37
N THR A 356 34.13 -4.93 -2.94
CA THR A 356 34.37 -5.87 -4.04
C THR A 356 34.60 -7.31 -3.57
N ASN A 357 34.76 -7.55 -2.25
CA ASN A 357 34.92 -8.89 -1.69
C ASN A 357 33.83 -9.16 -0.62
N PRO A 358 32.54 -9.18 -1.03
CA PRO A 358 31.45 -9.36 -0.08
C PRO A 358 31.49 -10.76 0.56
N VAL A 359 31.24 -10.81 1.86
CA VAL A 359 30.90 -12.08 2.53
C VAL A 359 29.48 -12.47 2.10
N PRO A 360 29.24 -13.69 1.59
CA PRO A 360 27.94 -14.07 1.03
C PRO A 360 26.77 -14.08 2.03
N ASN A 361 27.06 -14.32 3.31
CA ASN A 361 26.05 -14.35 4.38
C ASN A 361 26.39 -13.29 5.43
N LEU A 362 25.61 -12.22 5.44
CA LEU A 362 25.72 -11.12 6.39
C LEU A 362 24.54 -11.19 7.37
N GLU A 363 24.82 -11.04 8.66
CA GLU A 363 23.80 -11.02 9.71
C GLU A 363 23.98 -9.74 10.51
N TYR A 364 22.87 -9.04 10.71
CA TYR A 364 22.79 -7.71 11.29
C TYR A 364 23.49 -7.66 12.66
N ASN A 365 23.11 -8.58 13.57
CA ASN A 365 23.57 -8.56 14.96
C ASN A 365 25.02 -9.05 15.18
N SER A 366 25.65 -9.68 14.18
CA SER A 366 26.94 -10.35 14.40
C SER A 366 28.04 -9.82 13.49
N THR A 367 27.82 -9.78 12.18
CA THR A 367 28.89 -9.51 11.20
C THR A 367 28.82 -8.10 10.64
N LEU A 368 27.62 -7.53 10.44
CA LEU A 368 27.45 -6.21 9.85
C LEU A 368 28.03 -5.08 10.73
N ALA A 369 27.71 -5.05 12.03
CA ALA A 369 28.21 -4.00 12.93
C ALA A 369 29.75 -4.00 13.00
N SER A 370 30.37 -5.19 13.01
CA SER A 370 31.82 -5.36 12.98
C SER A 370 32.43 -4.90 11.65
N TYR A 371 31.74 -5.16 10.53
CA TYR A 371 32.12 -4.69 9.20
C TYR A 371 32.14 -3.15 9.14
N LEU A 372 31.05 -2.48 9.53
CA LEU A 372 30.96 -1.02 9.49
C LEU A 372 31.99 -0.35 10.41
N ARG A 373 32.17 -0.86 11.65
CA ARG A 373 33.20 -0.35 12.56
C ARG A 373 34.61 -0.53 12.01
N ARG A 374 34.87 -1.58 11.22
CA ARG A 374 36.16 -1.76 10.53
C ARG A 374 36.36 -0.68 9.46
N LEU A 375 35.36 -0.38 8.65
CA LEU A 375 35.47 0.71 7.65
C LEU A 375 35.84 2.04 8.31
N VAL A 376 35.24 2.34 9.47
CA VAL A 376 35.56 3.53 10.28
C VAL A 376 37.01 3.51 10.77
N ARG A 377 37.47 2.41 11.42
CA ARG A 377 38.84 2.32 11.96
C ARG A 377 39.93 2.45 10.89
N HIS A 378 39.63 2.03 9.66
CA HIS A 378 40.56 2.13 8.53
C HIS A 378 40.40 3.43 7.73
N ASN A 379 39.58 4.38 8.21
CA ASN A 379 39.28 5.66 7.55
C ASN A 379 38.74 5.50 6.11
N ILE A 380 38.09 4.36 5.81
CA ILE A 380 37.39 4.13 4.54
C ILE A 380 36.12 4.98 4.50
N ILE A 381 35.43 5.05 5.63
CA ILE A 381 34.31 5.97 5.86
C ILE A 381 34.57 6.78 7.14
N ASN A 382 34.08 8.02 7.19
CA ASN A 382 34.35 8.96 8.27
C ASN A 382 33.04 9.56 8.80
N PRO A 383 32.32 8.87 9.71
CA PRO A 383 31.01 9.30 10.17
C PRO A 383 31.10 10.57 11.00
N ASN A 384 30.18 11.50 10.73
CA ASN A 384 29.95 12.74 11.46
C ASN A 384 28.46 12.86 11.85
N ALA A 385 28.07 14.01 12.41
CA ALA A 385 26.72 14.25 12.91
C ALA A 385 25.61 14.24 11.84
N ASN A 386 25.96 14.36 10.56
CA ASN A 386 25.03 14.35 9.42
C ASN A 386 25.22 13.15 8.49
N SER A 387 26.19 12.27 8.74
CA SER A 387 26.51 11.17 7.83
C SER A 387 25.44 10.09 7.84
N TYR A 388 25.06 9.64 6.63
CA TYR A 388 24.17 8.52 6.42
C TYR A 388 24.73 7.57 5.36
N TYR A 389 24.72 6.27 5.65
CA TYR A 389 25.35 5.23 4.83
C TYR A 389 24.31 4.22 4.33
N PRO A 390 23.62 4.47 3.20
CA PRO A 390 22.74 3.46 2.63
C PRO A 390 23.57 2.34 2.01
N ILE A 391 23.29 1.09 2.41
CA ILE A 391 23.97 -0.12 1.95
C ILE A 391 23.06 -0.84 0.96
N HIS A 392 23.47 -0.86 -0.30
CA HIS A 392 22.77 -1.53 -1.39
C HIS A 392 23.41 -2.90 -1.63
N PHE A 393 22.61 -3.96 -1.55
CA PHE A 393 23.08 -5.32 -1.76
C PHE A 393 22.93 -5.76 -3.21
N SER A 394 23.94 -6.43 -3.75
CA SER A 394 23.83 -7.08 -5.07
C SER A 394 23.09 -8.41 -4.98
N ALA A 395 22.56 -8.88 -6.11
CA ALA A 395 22.07 -10.26 -6.26
C ALA A 395 23.03 -11.30 -5.66
N GLY A 396 22.48 -12.26 -4.93
CA GLY A 396 23.23 -13.38 -4.35
C GLY A 396 23.99 -13.07 -3.05
N VAL A 397 23.85 -11.88 -2.48
CA VAL A 397 24.29 -11.58 -1.11
C VAL A 397 23.10 -11.72 -0.15
N SER A 398 23.15 -12.73 0.71
CA SER A 398 22.13 -12.94 1.73
C SER A 398 22.39 -12.05 2.94
N MET A 399 21.46 -11.11 3.20
CA MET A 399 21.42 -10.31 4.42
C MET A 399 20.31 -10.84 5.33
N THR A 400 20.55 -10.96 6.63
CA THR A 400 19.58 -11.46 7.62
C THR A 400 19.51 -10.54 8.84
N ILE A 401 18.29 -10.29 9.32
CA ILE A 401 18.01 -9.51 10.52
C ILE A 401 17.29 -10.43 11.51
N ASN A 402 17.95 -10.74 12.62
CA ASN A 402 17.43 -11.67 13.63
C ASN A 402 17.14 -13.07 13.04
N GLY A 403 17.98 -13.51 12.09
CA GLY A 403 17.81 -14.81 11.40
C GLY A 403 16.70 -14.85 10.34
N ARG A 404 15.99 -13.75 10.09
CA ARG A 404 15.05 -13.60 8.97
C ARG A 404 15.70 -12.89 7.80
N PRO A 405 15.48 -13.32 6.55
CA PRO A 405 16.12 -12.71 5.40
C PRO A 405 15.67 -11.25 5.20
N LEU A 406 16.54 -10.39 4.69
CA LEU A 406 16.19 -9.00 4.35
C LEU A 406 15.09 -8.98 3.27
N CYS A 407 15.22 -9.83 2.25
CA CYS A 407 14.22 -10.04 1.21
C CYS A 407 13.59 -11.43 1.36
N PRO A 408 12.25 -11.58 1.28
CA PRO A 408 11.25 -10.53 1.14
C PRO A 408 10.76 -9.95 2.49
N ASP A 409 11.23 -10.46 3.63
CA ASP A 409 10.58 -10.17 4.92
C ASP A 409 10.62 -8.70 5.35
N TYR A 410 11.68 -7.95 5.01
CA TYR A 410 11.84 -6.56 5.44
C TYR A 410 11.94 -5.57 4.28
N CYS A 411 12.44 -6.01 3.12
CA CYS A 411 12.72 -5.24 1.91
C CYS A 411 13.82 -4.17 2.05
N ALA A 412 13.75 -3.38 3.12
CA ALA A 412 14.78 -2.46 3.57
C ALA A 412 14.67 -2.24 5.08
N ALA A 413 15.75 -1.81 5.72
CA ALA A 413 15.76 -1.49 7.14
C ALA A 413 16.79 -0.41 7.45
N SER A 414 16.43 0.57 8.28
CA SER A 414 17.34 1.56 8.84
C SER A 414 17.92 1.03 10.13
N SER A 415 19.08 1.54 10.53
CA SER A 415 19.63 1.31 11.86
C SER A 415 20.82 2.22 12.17
N PHE A 416 21.46 1.96 13.31
CA PHE A 416 22.67 2.65 13.73
C PHE A 416 23.69 1.69 14.38
N VAL A 417 24.97 2.06 14.32
CA VAL A 417 26.04 1.41 15.08
C VAL A 417 26.72 2.44 15.98
N PHE A 418 26.95 2.10 17.25
CA PHE A 418 27.78 2.92 18.12
C PHE A 418 29.22 2.96 17.61
N VAL A 419 29.75 4.16 17.43
CA VAL A 419 31.12 4.44 16.97
C VAL A 419 31.83 5.50 17.80
N GLY A 420 31.23 5.98 18.90
CA GLY A 420 31.81 7.03 19.75
C GLY A 420 33.14 6.67 20.42
N ASP A 421 33.54 5.40 20.41
CA ASP A 421 34.86 4.95 20.85
C ASP A 421 35.94 5.02 19.76
N ILE A 422 35.55 5.20 18.49
CA ILE A 422 36.43 5.19 17.31
C ILE A 422 36.18 6.34 16.32
N SER A 423 35.22 7.23 16.61
CA SER A 423 34.86 8.39 15.80
C SER A 423 34.46 9.58 16.68
N SER A 424 34.40 10.77 16.07
CA SER A 424 33.95 12.01 16.69
C SER A 424 32.43 12.08 16.92
N THR A 425 31.66 11.24 16.23
CA THR A 425 30.22 11.09 16.45
C THR A 425 29.91 9.83 17.26
N GLN A 426 28.81 9.84 18.01
CA GLN A 426 28.39 8.71 18.85
C GLN A 426 27.88 7.53 18.02
N TYR A 427 27.14 7.83 16.94
CA TYR A 427 26.45 6.84 16.13
C TYR A 427 26.73 7.03 14.64
N LEU A 428 26.84 5.91 13.94
CA LEU A 428 26.84 5.82 12.48
C LEU A 428 25.45 5.34 12.07
N TYR A 429 24.70 6.17 11.34
CA TYR A 429 23.38 5.82 10.79
C TYR A 429 23.52 5.19 9.41
N PHE A 430 22.82 4.10 9.17
CA PHE A 430 22.87 3.37 7.91
C PHE A 430 21.51 2.77 7.57
N SER A 431 21.38 2.27 6.35
CA SER A 431 20.26 1.39 6.00
C SER A 431 20.73 0.21 5.17
N LEU A 432 19.88 -0.80 5.11
CA LEU A 432 20.00 -2.01 4.33
C LEU A 432 18.93 -1.93 3.25
N ILE A 433 19.32 -2.04 1.98
CA ILE A 433 18.39 -1.98 0.84
C ILE A 433 18.66 -3.23 0.00
N GLY A 434 17.68 -4.12 -0.02
CA GLY A 434 17.76 -5.38 -0.75
C GLY A 434 17.64 -5.19 -2.26
N ASP A 435 18.10 -6.19 -3.02
CA ASP A 435 18.04 -6.19 -4.49
C ASP A 435 16.60 -6.36 -4.98
N GLN A 436 15.96 -5.25 -5.33
CA GLN A 436 14.56 -5.20 -5.77
C GLN A 436 14.33 -5.86 -7.14
N ALA A 437 15.38 -6.13 -7.92
CA ALA A 437 15.28 -6.89 -9.17
C ALA A 437 15.61 -8.39 -8.98
N GLY A 438 16.16 -8.75 -7.82
CA GLY A 438 16.57 -10.10 -7.45
C GLY A 438 15.69 -10.66 -6.34
N ASP A 439 16.27 -10.93 -5.17
CA ASP A 439 15.61 -11.62 -4.07
C ASP A 439 14.40 -10.86 -3.51
N CYS A 440 14.36 -9.53 -3.66
CA CYS A 440 13.21 -8.70 -3.28
C CYS A 440 12.18 -8.53 -4.42
N ALA A 441 12.41 -9.06 -5.63
CA ALA A 441 11.50 -8.85 -6.75
C ALA A 441 10.08 -9.41 -6.53
N VAL A 442 9.94 -10.36 -5.59
CA VAL A 442 8.65 -10.90 -5.17
C VAL A 442 8.43 -10.54 -3.71
N GLY A 443 7.34 -9.83 -3.43
CA GLY A 443 6.94 -9.47 -2.06
C GLY A 443 7.44 -8.11 -1.56
N CYS A 444 8.29 -7.41 -2.32
CA CYS A 444 8.71 -6.05 -1.98
C CYS A 444 8.35 -5.03 -3.05
N GLY A 445 7.88 -3.87 -2.59
CA GLY A 445 7.53 -2.75 -3.43
C GLY A 445 6.20 -2.95 -4.17
N LEU A 446 5.66 -1.83 -4.67
CA LEU A 446 4.38 -1.79 -5.37
C LEU A 446 4.53 -1.44 -6.86
N SER A 447 5.70 -0.96 -7.27
CA SER A 447 5.95 -0.65 -8.67
C SER A 447 6.35 -1.91 -9.44
N PRO A 448 5.87 -2.09 -10.68
CA PRO A 448 6.41 -3.11 -11.57
C PRO A 448 7.84 -2.80 -12.04
N ASP A 449 8.35 -1.59 -11.79
CA ASP A 449 9.75 -1.22 -12.04
C ASP A 449 10.60 -1.45 -10.77
N PRO A 450 11.54 -2.41 -10.77
CA PRO A 450 12.42 -2.68 -9.64
C PRO A 450 13.26 -1.49 -9.18
N PHE A 451 13.64 -0.59 -10.12
CA PHE A 451 14.42 0.58 -9.78
C PHE A 451 13.56 1.61 -9.05
N HIS A 452 12.29 1.78 -9.44
CA HIS A 452 11.33 2.60 -8.69
C HIS A 452 11.13 2.08 -7.26
N ASN A 453 11.06 0.76 -7.06
CA ASN A 453 11.03 0.17 -5.71
C ASN A 453 12.32 0.45 -4.93
N THR A 454 13.49 0.35 -5.56
CA THR A 454 14.78 0.67 -4.93
C THR A 454 14.81 2.12 -4.46
N GLN A 455 14.31 3.05 -5.28
CA GLN A 455 14.20 4.47 -4.97
C GLN A 455 13.21 4.73 -3.83
N ALA A 456 12.05 4.08 -3.85
CA ALA A 456 11.04 4.20 -2.79
C ALA A 456 11.62 3.81 -1.42
N PHE A 457 12.24 2.63 -1.33
CA PHE A 457 12.89 2.20 -0.10
C PHE A 457 14.08 3.10 0.26
N ALA A 458 14.92 3.49 -0.71
CA ALA A 458 16.04 4.39 -0.44
C ALA A 458 15.62 5.75 0.13
N SER A 459 14.54 6.36 -0.37
CA SER A 459 14.00 7.63 0.14
C SER A 459 13.32 7.45 1.50
N GLN A 460 12.59 6.36 1.71
CA GLN A 460 12.03 6.00 3.01
C GLN A 460 13.14 5.92 4.08
N GLN A 461 14.17 5.11 3.82
CA GLN A 461 15.24 4.88 4.78
C GLN A 461 16.08 6.15 5.03
N MET A 462 16.23 7.01 4.03
CA MET A 462 16.85 8.33 4.21
C MET A 462 16.02 9.21 5.15
N VAL A 463 14.69 9.25 4.99
CA VAL A 463 13.81 10.02 5.87
C VAL A 463 13.88 9.49 7.30
N ASN A 464 13.82 8.17 7.49
CA ASN A 464 13.97 7.53 8.80
C ASN A 464 15.29 7.90 9.49
N ALA A 465 16.39 7.97 8.72
CA ALA A 465 17.68 8.40 9.24
C ALA A 465 17.69 9.90 9.59
N ILE A 466 17.14 10.76 8.72
CA ILE A 466 17.07 12.21 8.94
C ILE A 466 16.27 12.54 10.19
N THR A 467 15.05 12.00 10.28
CA THR A 467 14.12 12.27 11.38
C THR A 467 14.44 11.44 12.62
N ASN A 468 15.44 10.56 12.52
CA ASN A 468 15.93 9.68 13.56
C ASN A 468 14.79 8.93 14.26
N GLU A 469 14.17 8.01 13.53
CA GLU A 469 12.99 7.25 13.96
C GLU A 469 13.14 6.54 15.32
N TYR A 470 14.37 6.19 15.72
CA TYR A 470 14.62 5.47 16.97
C TYR A 470 14.60 6.37 18.19
N PHE A 471 14.97 7.64 18.03
CA PHE A 471 15.24 8.52 19.16
C PHE A 471 14.45 9.82 19.13
N ALA A 472 13.98 10.29 17.97
CA ALA A 472 13.41 11.61 17.79
C ALA A 472 11.94 11.56 17.35
N TRP A 473 11.67 11.45 16.04
CA TRP A 473 10.32 11.51 15.50
C TRP A 473 9.72 10.12 15.28
N ASN A 474 8.85 9.69 16.19
CA ASN A 474 8.12 8.43 16.11
C ASN A 474 6.74 8.50 16.81
N ASN A 475 5.93 7.48 16.59
CA ASN A 475 4.73 7.20 17.34
C ASN A 475 4.98 5.96 18.23
N PRO A 476 4.93 6.08 19.56
CA PRO A 476 5.18 4.97 20.47
C PRO A 476 4.00 3.98 20.58
N ASP A 477 2.78 4.38 20.14
CA ASP A 477 1.58 3.55 20.23
C ASP A 477 1.43 2.57 19.04
N PHE A 478 2.30 2.68 18.04
CA PHE A 478 2.33 1.79 16.89
C PHE A 478 3.78 1.36 16.65
N ASP A 479 4.02 0.06 16.44
CA ASP A 479 5.35 -0.55 16.19
C ASP A 479 6.08 0.01 14.92
N VAL A 480 5.54 1.05 14.27
CA VAL A 480 5.77 1.46 12.88
C VAL A 480 5.51 2.94 12.55
N GLY A 481 5.14 3.78 13.53
CA GLY A 481 4.69 5.15 13.28
C GLY A 481 5.83 6.14 13.05
N THR A 482 6.58 5.97 11.97
CA THR A 482 7.67 6.90 11.59
C THR A 482 7.17 7.88 10.53
N VAL A 483 7.94 8.95 10.28
CA VAL A 483 7.62 9.95 9.25
C VAL A 483 7.46 9.32 7.86
N SER A 484 8.11 8.20 7.58
CA SER A 484 7.96 7.46 6.32
C SER A 484 7.39 6.04 6.50
N GLY A 485 6.74 5.81 7.65
CA GLY A 485 6.21 4.52 8.11
C GLY A 485 4.83 4.15 7.57
N MET A 486 4.19 3.16 8.19
CA MET A 486 3.11 2.28 7.65
C MET A 486 2.08 2.92 6.72
N SER A 487 1.58 4.13 7.02
CA SER A 487 0.54 4.76 6.18
C SER A 487 1.03 5.16 4.79
N CYS A 488 2.35 5.33 4.59
CA CYS A 488 2.93 5.82 3.33
C CYS A 488 3.84 4.81 2.64
N VAL A 489 4.02 3.61 3.21
CA VAL A 489 4.96 2.62 2.68
C VAL A 489 4.56 2.21 1.27
N GLY A 490 5.53 2.23 0.35
CA GLY A 490 5.35 1.88 -1.06
C GLY A 490 4.47 2.83 -1.88
N ILE A 491 3.80 3.82 -1.26
CA ILE A 491 3.09 4.88 -1.99
C ILE A 491 4.13 5.81 -2.59
N GLN A 492 4.29 5.73 -3.90
CA GLN A 492 5.31 6.47 -4.63
C GLN A 492 4.76 7.74 -5.27
N THR A 493 5.65 8.66 -5.58
CA THR A 493 5.34 9.89 -6.31
C THR A 493 6.54 10.28 -7.17
N PRO A 494 6.34 10.91 -8.34
CA PRO A 494 7.45 11.26 -9.21
C PRO A 494 8.29 12.37 -8.58
N LEU A 495 9.59 12.27 -8.83
CA LEU A 495 10.62 13.25 -8.53
C LEU A 495 11.18 13.81 -9.84
N GLU A 496 11.70 15.03 -9.81
CA GLU A 496 12.42 15.61 -10.94
C GLU A 496 13.54 14.69 -11.45
N GLY A 497 13.75 14.68 -12.78
CA GLY A 497 14.76 13.85 -13.42
C GLY A 497 14.31 12.42 -13.79
N GLY A 498 13.01 12.12 -13.66
CA GLY A 498 12.45 10.80 -13.99
C GLY A 498 12.70 9.75 -12.91
N PHE A 499 12.93 10.20 -11.68
CA PHE A 499 13.05 9.34 -10.50
C PHE A 499 11.74 9.32 -9.72
N VAL A 500 11.64 8.45 -8.70
CA VAL A 500 10.51 8.46 -7.76
C VAL A 500 10.99 8.52 -6.32
N VAL A 501 10.09 8.89 -5.41
CA VAL A 501 10.29 8.82 -3.97
C VAL A 501 9.08 8.18 -3.32
N GLN A 502 9.25 7.56 -2.16
CA GLN A 502 8.12 7.25 -1.32
C GLN A 502 7.53 8.54 -0.76
N LYS A 503 6.21 8.61 -0.61
CA LYS A 503 5.58 9.70 0.15
C LYS A 503 5.94 9.61 1.63
N ILE A 504 5.87 10.74 2.32
CA ILE A 504 6.03 10.84 3.77
C ILE A 504 4.74 11.29 4.43
N TRP A 505 4.54 10.94 5.69
CA TRP A 505 3.45 11.47 6.48
C TRP A 505 3.63 12.99 6.70
N SER A 506 2.53 13.71 6.82
CA SER A 506 2.49 15.10 7.30
C SER A 506 1.50 15.16 8.46
N ASN A 507 1.97 15.53 9.66
CA ASN A 507 1.09 15.83 10.79
C ASN A 507 0.20 17.04 10.48
N LYS A 508 0.67 18.01 9.70
CA LYS A 508 -0.11 19.19 9.32
C LYS A 508 -1.27 18.85 8.40
N LEU A 509 -1.05 17.99 7.41
CA LEU A 509 -2.05 17.63 6.41
C LEU A 509 -2.78 16.31 6.73
N GLN A 510 -2.31 15.56 7.72
CA GLN A 510 -2.85 14.28 8.18
C GLN A 510 -3.00 13.27 7.03
N LYS A 511 -1.98 13.21 6.16
CA LYS A 511 -1.93 12.31 5.00
C LYS A 511 -0.50 12.13 4.48
N CYS A 512 -0.31 11.15 3.61
CA CYS A 512 0.92 10.98 2.85
C CYS A 512 1.09 12.05 1.76
N VAL A 513 2.27 12.65 1.70
CA VAL A 513 2.59 13.80 0.86
C VAL A 513 3.85 13.54 0.04
N GLY A 514 3.83 14.06 -1.19
CA GLY A 514 4.95 14.07 -2.13
C GLY A 514 5.48 15.47 -2.39
N PRO A 515 6.58 15.61 -3.16
CA PRO A 515 7.20 16.91 -3.43
C PRO A 515 6.29 17.86 -4.23
N ASN A 516 5.28 17.34 -4.93
CA ASN A 516 4.36 18.10 -5.80
C ASN A 516 3.24 18.87 -5.06
N ILE A 517 3.34 19.06 -3.74
CA ILE A 517 2.31 19.73 -2.93
C ILE A 517 2.58 21.23 -2.73
N PHE A 518 3.73 21.73 -3.20
CA PHE A 518 4.14 23.13 -3.09
C PHE A 518 4.41 23.78 -4.45
#